data_AF-A0AAF0W333-F1
#
_entry.id   AF-A0AAF0W333-F1
#
_cell.length_a   1.000
_cell.length_b   1.000
_cell.length_c   1.000
_cell.angle_alpha   90.00
_cell.angle_beta   90.00
_cell.angle_gamma   90.00
#
_symmetry.space_group_name_H-M   'P 1'
#
loop_
_entity.id
_entity.type
_entity.pdbx_description
1 polymer ?
#
loop_
_entity_poly.entity_id
_entity_poly.type
_entity_poly.pdbx_seq_one_letter_code
_entity_poly.pdbx_strand_id
1 'polypeptide(L)' 'MSGPGKYDSLDSLDDSKYEWKIRVRVIRIWDSYSNKGQKEFKGRNMLLLDDKACVIKHINCVDVPNRCTSCSE' A
#
# COMPACT_ATOMS: atom_id res chain seq x y z
N MET A 1 21.61 7.75 8.09
CA MET A 1 21.50 9.16 7.67
C MET A 1 20.82 9.21 6.32
N SER A 2 19.59 9.74 6.26
CA SER A 2 18.75 9.74 5.06
C SER A 2 18.90 11.10 4.36
N GLY A 3 19.56 11.11 3.20
CA GLY A 3 19.64 12.29 2.31
C GLY A 3 18.31 12.55 1.59
N PRO A 4 18.22 13.65 0.81
CA PRO A 4 16.95 14.12 0.27
C PRO A 4 16.33 13.08 -0.67
N GLY A 5 15.08 12.71 -0.41
CA GLY A 5 14.15 12.20 -1.42
C GLY A 5 14.49 10.88 -2.12
N LYS A 6 15.13 9.91 -1.47
CA LYS A 6 15.24 8.55 -2.03
C LYS A 6 13.98 7.75 -1.72
N TYR A 7 13.34 7.24 -2.76
CA TYR A 7 12.25 6.28 -2.64
C TYR A 7 12.81 4.86 -2.53
N ASP A 8 12.22 4.03 -1.68
CA ASP A 8 12.52 2.60 -1.59
C ASP A 8 11.99 1.88 -2.83
N SER A 9 12.71 0.84 -3.30
CA SER A 9 12.20 -0.04 -4.35
C SER A 9 11.21 -1.06 -3.80
N LEU A 10 10.32 -1.58 -4.63
CA LEU A 10 9.36 -2.59 -4.18
C LEU A 10 10.08 -3.82 -3.63
N ASP A 11 11.16 -4.25 -4.26
CA ASP A 11 11.94 -5.44 -3.85
C ASP A 11 12.60 -5.32 -2.48
N SER A 12 12.92 -4.10 -2.07
CA SER A 12 13.53 -3.83 -0.76
C SER A 12 12.52 -3.75 0.38
N LEU A 13 11.21 -3.84 0.09
CA LEU A 13 10.19 -3.90 1.13
C LEU A 13 10.14 -5.29 1.76
N ASP A 14 10.35 -5.33 3.07
CA ASP A 14 10.30 -6.51 3.93
C ASP A 14 9.62 -6.18 5.28
N ASP A 15 9.46 -7.19 6.13
CA ASP A 15 8.79 -7.07 7.42
C ASP A 15 9.71 -6.53 8.54
N SER A 16 10.97 -6.20 8.23
CA SER A 16 11.93 -5.67 9.21
C SER A 16 11.78 -4.17 9.47
N LYS A 17 11.10 -3.45 8.57
CA LYS A 17 10.89 -1.99 8.64
C LYS A 17 9.41 -1.64 8.61
N TYR A 18 9.01 -0.74 9.52
CA TYR A 18 7.64 -0.26 9.61
C TYR A 18 7.35 0.97 8.73
N GLU A 19 8.39 1.74 8.38
CA GLU A 19 8.25 2.99 7.61
C GLU A 19 9.04 2.91 6.31
N TRP A 20 8.38 3.28 5.21
CA TRP A 20 8.94 3.28 3.87
C TRP A 20 8.31 4.40 3.05
N LYS A 21 9.01 4.85 2.02
CA LYS A 21 8.49 5.81 1.05
C LYS A 21 8.79 5.30 -0.35
N ILE A 22 7.77 4.92 -1.12
CA ILE A 22 7.93 4.35 -2.46
C ILE A 22 7.40 5.27 -3.56
N ARG A 23 7.96 5.15 -4.76
CA ARG A 23 7.45 5.79 -5.98
C ARG A 23 7.08 4.70 -6.97
N VAL A 24 5.80 4.63 -7.29
CA VAL A 24 5.23 3.53 -8.08
C VAL A 24 4.11 4.03 -8.99
N ARG A 25 3.82 3.27 -10.03
CA ARG A 25 2.57 3.34 -10.80
C ARG A 25 1.59 2.31 -10.26
N VAL A 26 0.37 2.75 -9.93
CA VAL A 26 -0.73 1.83 -9.58
C VAL A 26 -1.25 1.21 -10.88
N ILE A 27 -1.18 -0.12 -10.99
CA ILE A 27 -1.74 -0.87 -12.12
C ILE A 27 -3.23 -1.13 -11.89
N ARG A 28 -3.58 -1.58 -10.69
CA ARG A 28 -4.96 -1.94 -10.33
C ARG A 28 -5.21 -1.69 -8.86
N ILE A 29 -6.42 -1.24 -8.54
CA ILE A 29 -6.92 -1.08 -7.18
C ILE A 29 -8.32 -1.72 -7.08
N TRP A 30 -8.61 -2.42 -6.00
CA TRP A 30 -9.95 -2.95 -5.73
C TRP A 30 -10.23 -3.07 -4.24
N ASP A 31 -11.50 -2.88 -3.88
CA ASP A 31 -11.94 -2.95 -2.49
C ASP A 31 -11.94 -4.39 -1.98
N SER A 32 -11.58 -4.54 -0.72
CA SER A 32 -11.59 -5.78 0.04
C SER A 32 -12.70 -5.69 1.08
N TYR A 33 -13.55 -6.72 1.15
CA TYR A 33 -14.63 -6.80 2.11
C TYR A 33 -14.42 -7.99 3.04
N SER A 34 -14.90 -7.88 4.27
CA SER A 34 -14.92 -9.02 5.21
C SER A 34 -15.86 -10.11 4.68
N ASN A 35 -15.38 -11.36 4.73
CA ASN A 35 -16.21 -12.54 4.47
C ASN A 35 -16.96 -13.02 5.72
N LYS A 36 -16.77 -12.38 6.87
CA LYS A 36 -17.44 -12.72 8.13
C LYS A 36 -18.47 -11.64 8.47
N GLY A 37 -19.73 -12.04 8.65
CA GLY A 37 -20.81 -11.16 9.06
C GLY A 37 -21.36 -10.28 7.93
N GLN A 38 -21.72 -9.03 8.25
CA GLN A 38 -22.06 -8.05 7.23
C GLN A 38 -20.84 -7.74 6.36
N LYS A 39 -21.06 -7.44 5.07
CA LYS A 39 -20.00 -7.07 4.12
C LYS A 39 -19.40 -5.71 4.48
N GLU A 40 -18.61 -5.70 5.54
CA GLU A 40 -17.90 -4.52 6.00
C GLU A 40 -16.68 -4.29 5.10
N PHE A 41 -16.50 -3.05 4.66
CA PHE A 41 -15.31 -2.63 3.95
C PHE A 41 -14.10 -2.82 4.87
N LYS A 42 -13.11 -3.59 4.42
CA LYS A 42 -11.89 -3.90 5.17
C LYS A 42 -10.71 -3.04 4.73
N GLY A 43 -10.72 -2.58 3.48
CA GLY A 43 -9.60 -1.85 2.90
C GLY A 43 -9.48 -2.03 1.40
N ARG A 44 -8.31 -1.67 0.85
CA ARG A 44 -8.04 -1.78 -0.60
C ARG A 44 -6.83 -2.65 -0.88
N ASN A 45 -6.96 -3.45 -1.92
CA ASN A 45 -5.87 -4.17 -2.52
C ASN A 45 -5.29 -3.34 -3.67
N MET A 46 -3.97 -3.31 -3.82
CA MET A 46 -3.30 -2.59 -4.90
C MET A 46 -2.25 -3.48 -5.56
N LEU A 47 -2.16 -3.42 -6.90
CA LEU A 47 -1.02 -3.91 -7.68
C LEU A 47 -0.16 -2.72 -8.09
N LEU A 48 1.10 -2.74 -7.69
CA LEU A 48 2.04 -1.64 -7.87
C LEU A 48 3.19 -2.05 -8.77
N LEU A 49 3.66 -1.12 -9.60
CA LEU A 49 4.82 -1.26 -10.46
C LEU A 49 5.81 -0.14 -10.19
N ASP A 50 7.07 -0.46 -9.93
CA ASP A 50 8.13 0.54 -9.80
C ASP A 50 8.96 0.71 -11.08
N ASP A 51 9.88 1.67 -11.06
CA ASP A 51 10.73 2.01 -12.20
C ASP A 51 11.69 0.87 -12.60
N LYS A 52 11.88 -0.14 -11.72
CA LYS A 52 12.65 -1.34 -12.04
C LYS A 52 11.84 -2.33 -12.89
N ALA A 53 10.56 -2.05 -13.14
CA ALA A 53 9.65 -2.68 -14.11
C ALA A 53 9.49 -4.21 -14.01
N CYS A 54 10.11 -4.86 -13.03
CA CYS A 54 10.20 -6.31 -12.96
C CYS A 54 9.30 -6.92 -11.88
N VAL A 55 8.82 -6.12 -10.92
CA VAL A 55 8.10 -6.64 -9.76
C VAL A 55 6.77 -5.96 -9.57
N ILE A 56 5.72 -6.78 -9.60
CA ILE A 56 4.36 -6.41 -9.20
C ILE A 56 4.18 -6.90 -7.77
N LYS A 57 4.01 -5.98 -6.81
CA LYS A 57 3.66 -6.34 -5.43
C LYS A 57 2.19 -6.06 -5.15
N HIS A 58 1.55 -7.02 -4.48
CA HIS A 58 0.22 -6.85 -3.90
C HIS A 58 0.36 -6.26 -2.50
N ILE A 59 -0.20 -5.07 -2.28
CA ILE A 59 -0.25 -4.43 -0.96
C ILE A 59 -1.71 -4.35 -0.50
N ASN A 60 -1.94 -4.72 0.77
CA ASN A 60 -3.22 -4.59 1.46
C ASN A 60 -3.19 -3.37 2.36
N CYS A 61 -3.93 -2.33 1.99
CA CYS A 61 -4.19 -1.20 2.86
C CYS A 61 -5.44 -1.51 3.68
N VAL A 62 -5.27 -1.86 4.95
CA VAL A 62 -6.39 -2.08 5.87
C VAL A 62 -6.87 -0.72 6.36
N ASP A 63 -8.14 -0.42 6.15
CA ASP A 63 -8.76 0.75 6.77
C ASP A 63 -9.05 0.40 8.23
N VAL A 64 -8.35 1.06 9.15
CA VAL A 64 -8.57 0.88 10.58
C VAL A 64 -9.51 1.99 11.02
N PRO A 65 -10.77 1.67 11.38
CA PRO A 65 -11.71 2.68 11.84
C PRO A 65 -11.08 3.44 13.02
N ASN A 66 -11.06 4.77 12.91
CA ASN A 66 -10.45 5.75 13.83
C ASN A 66 -8.94 6.05 13.68
N ARG A 67 -8.25 5.64 12.61
CA ARG A 67 -6.86 6.11 12.34
C ARG A 67 -6.63 6.88 11.04
N CYS A 68 -7.57 6.87 10.10
CA CYS A 68 -7.49 7.68 8.89
C CYS A 68 -8.22 9.01 9.07
N THR A 69 -7.66 9.91 9.89
CA THR A 69 -8.03 11.33 9.83
C THR A 69 -7.39 11.94 8.57
N SER A 70 -8.24 12.33 7.62
CA SER A 70 -7.94 13.01 6.35
C SER A 70 -7.39 12.15 5.21
N CYS A 71 -8.31 11.60 4.41
CA CYS A 71 -8.17 11.63 2.96
C CYS A 71 -9.33 12.49 2.47
N SER A 72 -9.05 13.76 2.20
CA SER A 72 -10.02 14.72 1.64
C SER A 72 -10.43 14.29 0.24
N GLU A 73 -11.70 14.53 -0.10
CA GLU A 73 -12.28 14.39 -1.44
C GLU A 73 -11.59 15.26 -2.51
#